data_AF-A0A935LVP2-F1
#
_entry.id   AF-A0A935LVP2-F1
#
_cell.length_a   1.000
_cell.length_b   1.000
_cell.length_c   1.000
_cell.angle_alpha   90.00
_cell.angle_beta   90.00
_cell.angle_gamma   90.00
#
_symmetry.space_group_name_H-M   'P 1'
#
loop_
_entity.id
_entity.type
_entity.pdbx_description
1 polymer ?
#
loop_
_entity_poly.entity_id
_entity_poly.type
_entity_poly.pdbx_seq_one_letter_code
_entity_poly.pdbx_strand_id
1 'polypeptide(L)'
;MFSALPAGSGERSFQAFGQHYARNWVKWNNDPRDPYYNYIIILKEDFGNVNSITGAILKNPSAISRHVIENISNLLGEIKYMFLNYYPIGYPGKLSLIAAIMVLIISFIPSLRIRDKLNYKIILNRISENFRYLRFFFLIVLIAITPLIMSSIFIFPRRHYLLFPGVILLLMLITIVFRNALVSKKKNKYITLIYVCILPLILVRPLSSLLNEPKPENLSAIKYLRSLEIKEPVNILETWGIYSIYESKNYNRIPDYNKDKLFNEYLKDWSINMIVVSDRLLIDTRFSTDPEWLYFINNPEEFGFVTIIIPDTKGIKLLVKKDILNKSVSN
;
A
#
# COMPACT_ATOMS: atom_id res chain seq x y z
N MET A 1 15.16 -1.21 26.52
CA MET A 1 15.59 -1.07 25.12
C MET A 1 14.75 -2.03 24.27
N PHE A 2 13.57 -1.61 23.80
CA PHE A 2 12.67 -2.42 22.96
C PHE A 2 12.39 -1.64 21.68
N SER A 3 13.24 -1.80 20.66
CA SER A 3 13.08 -1.24 19.32
C SER A 3 12.50 -2.29 18.37
N ALA A 4 11.34 -2.86 18.73
CA ALA A 4 10.67 -3.90 17.93
C ALA A 4 9.24 -3.49 17.50
N LEU A 5 8.97 -2.19 17.43
CA LEU A 5 7.92 -1.69 16.56
C LEU A 5 8.53 -1.56 15.16
N PRO A 6 7.88 -2.03 14.08
CA PRO A 6 8.33 -1.79 12.72
C PRO A 6 7.98 -0.35 12.37
N ALA A 7 8.69 0.58 12.98
CA ALA A 7 8.62 2.00 12.73
C ALA A 7 9.91 2.38 11.99
N GLY A 8 9.91 2.21 10.67
CA GLY A 8 10.95 2.81 9.85
C GLY A 8 10.84 4.32 9.98
N SER A 9 11.86 4.98 10.58
CA SER A 9 11.95 6.44 10.84
C SER A 9 10.69 7.05 11.46
N GLY A 10 10.73 7.51 12.71
CA GLY A 10 9.56 8.01 13.45
C GLY A 10 8.63 8.95 12.64
N GLU A 11 9.20 9.78 11.76
CA GLU A 11 8.48 10.67 10.85
C GLU A 11 7.56 9.95 9.84
N ARG A 12 8.04 8.90 9.15
CA ARG A 12 7.22 8.18 8.14
C ARG A 12 6.08 7.42 8.78
N SER A 13 6.35 6.77 9.91
CA SER A 13 5.30 6.08 10.68
C SER A 13 4.28 7.07 11.24
N PHE A 14 4.72 8.24 11.70
CA PHE A 14 3.83 9.28 12.20
C PHE A 14 2.99 9.92 11.09
N GLN A 15 3.58 10.17 9.91
CA GLN A 15 2.85 10.64 8.73
C GLN A 15 1.78 9.63 8.31
N ALA A 16 2.13 8.33 8.22
CA ALA A 16 1.18 7.28 7.90
C ALA A 16 0.05 7.21 8.94
N PHE A 17 0.39 7.27 10.23
CA PHE A 17 -0.60 7.39 11.30
C PHE A 17 -1.52 8.59 11.08
N GLY A 18 -0.96 9.77 10.80
CA GLY A 18 -1.72 11.00 10.60
C GLY A 18 -2.72 10.93 9.47
N GLN A 19 -2.28 10.51 8.29
CA GLN A 19 -3.15 10.35 7.11
C GLN A 19 -4.29 9.36 7.38
N HIS A 20 -4.01 8.28 8.11
CA HIS A 20 -5.01 7.27 8.41
C HIS A 20 -5.95 7.64 9.56
N TYR A 21 -5.44 8.34 10.56
CA TYR A 21 -6.24 8.96 11.58
C TYR A 21 -7.23 9.95 10.94
N ALA A 22 -6.72 10.85 10.12
CA ALA A 22 -7.53 11.83 9.38
C ALA A 22 -8.61 11.17 8.53
N ARG A 23 -8.33 10.02 7.91
CA ARG A 23 -9.33 9.25 7.15
C ARG A 23 -10.49 8.78 8.02
N ASN A 24 -10.18 8.23 9.19
CA ASN A 24 -11.22 7.81 10.13
C ASN A 24 -11.96 9.03 10.71
N TRP A 25 -11.24 10.10 11.02
CA TRP A 25 -11.78 11.36 11.53
C TRP A 25 -12.78 12.01 10.57
N VAL A 26 -12.43 12.11 9.29
CA VAL A 26 -13.31 12.63 8.24
C VAL A 26 -14.60 11.81 8.17
N LYS A 27 -14.49 10.47 8.23
CA LYS A 27 -15.66 9.58 8.27
C LYS A 27 -16.51 9.80 9.51
N TRP A 28 -15.90 10.00 10.68
CA TRP A 28 -16.60 10.20 11.94
C TRP A 28 -17.35 11.53 12.02
N ASN A 29 -16.83 12.57 11.37
CA ASN A 29 -17.36 13.93 11.42
C ASN A 29 -18.11 14.33 10.14
N ASN A 30 -18.17 13.45 9.14
CA ASN A 30 -18.73 13.73 7.81
C ASN A 30 -18.14 15.00 7.17
N ASP A 31 -16.82 15.16 7.32
CA ASP A 31 -16.08 16.35 6.88
C ASP A 31 -15.67 16.22 5.39
N PRO A 32 -15.82 17.25 4.55
CA PRO A 32 -15.50 17.15 3.13
C PRO A 32 -13.98 17.21 2.82
N ARG A 33 -13.12 17.52 3.78
CA ARG A 33 -11.68 17.66 3.56
C ARG A 33 -11.05 16.33 3.14
N ASP A 34 -10.10 16.40 2.22
CA ASP A 34 -9.30 15.23 1.86
C ASP A 34 -8.36 14.85 3.03
N PRO A 35 -8.47 13.64 3.59
CA PRO A 35 -7.71 13.23 4.77
C PRO A 35 -6.22 13.01 4.50
N TYR A 36 -5.78 12.84 3.25
CA TYR A 36 -4.37 12.63 2.93
C TYR A 36 -3.59 13.95 2.83
N TYR A 37 -4.25 15.02 2.42
CA TYR A 37 -3.64 16.36 2.29
C TYR A 37 -3.82 17.21 3.53
N ASN A 38 -4.97 17.09 4.20
CA ASN A 38 -5.32 17.92 5.36
C ASN A 38 -5.00 17.24 6.69
N TYR A 39 -4.26 16.12 6.68
CA TYR A 39 -3.99 15.33 7.89
C TYR A 39 -3.30 16.12 9.00
N ILE A 40 -2.40 17.05 8.66
CA ILE A 40 -1.67 17.87 9.64
C ILE A 40 -2.65 18.78 10.38
N ILE A 41 -3.58 19.40 9.65
CA ILE A 41 -4.60 20.30 10.21
C ILE A 41 -5.55 19.50 11.11
N ILE A 42 -6.04 18.36 10.61
CA ILE A 42 -6.94 17.46 11.36
C ILE A 42 -6.26 16.91 12.63
N LEU A 43 -4.99 16.51 12.55
CA LEU A 43 -4.23 16.09 13.74
C LEU A 43 -4.10 17.21 14.76
N LYS A 44 -3.87 18.45 14.31
CA LYS A 44 -3.73 19.60 15.19
C LYS A 44 -5.03 19.93 15.93
N GLU A 45 -6.19 19.69 15.31
CA GLU A 45 -7.51 19.85 15.95
C GLU A 45 -7.68 18.93 17.17
N ASP A 46 -7.27 17.66 17.08
CA ASP A 46 -7.47 16.69 18.16
C ASP A 46 -6.29 16.54 19.14
N PHE A 47 -5.06 16.81 18.68
CA PHE A 47 -3.83 16.51 19.42
C PHE A 47 -2.92 17.73 19.64
N GLY A 48 -3.18 18.85 18.95
CA GLY A 48 -2.28 20.01 18.94
C GLY A 48 -0.96 19.71 18.22
N ASN A 49 0.12 20.36 18.67
CA ASN A 49 1.45 20.18 18.05
C ASN A 49 2.11 18.89 18.58
N VAL A 50 1.87 17.78 17.88
CA VAL A 50 2.50 16.48 18.15
C VAL A 50 3.29 15.99 16.93
N ASN A 51 4.40 15.30 17.17
CA ASN A 51 5.29 14.75 16.13
C ASN A 51 5.51 13.24 16.27
N SER A 52 4.72 12.56 17.13
CA SER A 52 4.83 11.13 17.37
C SER A 52 3.50 10.53 17.81
N ILE A 53 3.32 9.23 17.56
CA ILE A 53 2.12 8.47 17.96
C ILE A 53 1.98 8.47 19.49
N THR A 54 3.10 8.30 20.21
CA THR A 54 3.11 8.39 21.67
C THR A 54 2.68 9.76 22.17
N GLY A 55 3.12 10.84 21.52
CA GLY A 55 2.66 12.20 21.81
C GLY A 55 1.14 12.35 21.62
N ALA A 56 0.59 11.81 20.52
CA ALA A 56 -0.84 11.83 20.26
C ALA A 56 -1.64 11.03 21.32
N ILE A 57 -1.16 9.85 21.73
CA ILE A 57 -1.75 9.04 22.82
C ILE A 57 -1.82 9.84 24.13
N LEU A 58 -0.74 10.51 24.50
CA LEU A 58 -0.68 11.28 25.74
C LEU A 58 -1.58 12.53 25.70
N LYS A 59 -1.76 13.13 24.52
CA LYS A 59 -2.57 14.35 24.37
C LYS A 59 -4.06 14.08 24.32
N ASN A 60 -4.50 13.04 23.62
CA ASN A 60 -5.91 12.71 23.50
C ASN A 60 -6.13 11.18 23.39
N PRO A 61 -6.08 10.45 24.52
CA PRO A 61 -6.20 9.00 24.52
C PRO A 61 -7.59 8.51 24.05
N SER A 62 -8.63 9.33 24.21
CA SER A 62 -9.99 9.02 23.74
C SER A 62 -10.06 8.96 22.22
N ALA A 63 -9.51 9.97 21.54
CA ALA A 63 -9.38 10.01 20.09
C ALA A 63 -8.60 8.80 19.53
N ILE A 64 -7.47 8.44 20.16
CA ILE A 64 -6.72 7.24 19.77
C ILE A 64 -7.53 5.96 19.99
N SER A 65 -8.25 5.86 21.11
CA SER A 65 -9.08 4.68 21.39
C SER A 65 -10.17 4.50 20.33
N ARG A 66 -10.82 5.60 19.92
CA ARG A 66 -11.80 5.59 18.81
C ARG A 66 -11.14 5.14 17.50
N HIS A 67 -9.94 5.63 17.20
CA HIS A 67 -9.15 5.23 16.03
C HIS A 67 -8.83 3.74 16.02
N VAL A 68 -8.36 3.21 17.15
CA VAL A 68 -8.04 1.79 17.32
C VAL A 68 -9.27 0.91 17.16
N ILE A 69 -10.41 1.29 17.75
CA ILE A 69 -11.67 0.55 17.60
C ILE A 69 -12.12 0.51 16.14
N GLU A 70 -12.09 1.65 15.45
CA GLU A 70 -12.41 1.74 14.02
C GLU A 70 -11.45 0.87 13.19
N ASN A 71 -10.15 0.89 13.51
CA ASN A 71 -9.16 0.05 12.84
C ASN A 71 -9.35 -1.44 13.11
N ILE A 72 -9.79 -1.87 14.30
CA ILE A 72 -10.14 -3.26 14.58
C ILE A 72 -11.35 -3.68 13.73
N SER A 73 -12.38 -2.83 13.66
CA SER A 73 -13.56 -3.07 12.81
C SER A 73 -13.16 -3.19 11.33
N ASN A 74 -12.35 -2.25 10.84
CA ASN A 74 -11.81 -2.27 9.48
C ASN A 74 -10.93 -3.50 9.25
N LEU A 75 -10.12 -3.92 10.23
CA LEU A 75 -9.28 -5.12 10.14
C LEU A 75 -10.13 -6.37 9.96
N LEU A 76 -11.20 -6.53 10.75
CA LEU A 76 -12.15 -7.63 10.58
C LEU A 76 -12.84 -7.57 9.21
N GLY A 77 -13.18 -6.36 8.75
CA GLY A 77 -13.72 -6.12 7.41
C GLY A 77 -12.76 -6.54 6.30
N GLU A 78 -11.48 -6.19 6.41
CA GLU A 78 -10.44 -6.55 5.42
C GLU A 78 -10.10 -8.04 5.47
N ILE A 79 -10.07 -8.66 6.66
CA ILE A 79 -9.93 -10.12 6.81
C ILE A 79 -11.12 -10.80 6.14
N LYS A 80 -12.35 -10.40 6.45
CA LYS A 80 -13.58 -10.94 5.81
C LYS A 80 -13.53 -10.73 4.29
N TYR A 81 -13.11 -9.55 3.84
CA TYR A 81 -12.95 -9.26 2.43
C TYR A 81 -11.91 -10.17 1.78
N MET A 82 -10.77 -10.42 2.43
CA MET A 82 -9.79 -11.39 1.93
C MET A 82 -10.36 -12.79 1.87
N PHE A 83 -11.07 -13.25 2.90
CA PHE A 83 -11.60 -14.62 2.92
C PHE A 83 -12.81 -14.84 2.01
N LEU A 84 -13.66 -13.82 1.81
CA LEU A 84 -14.87 -13.94 0.98
C LEU A 84 -14.68 -13.44 -0.45
N ASN A 85 -13.78 -12.47 -0.62
CA ASN A 85 -13.51 -11.81 -1.89
C ASN A 85 -12.02 -11.90 -2.24
N TYR A 86 -11.34 -13.02 -1.95
CA TYR A 86 -9.99 -13.26 -2.51
C TYR A 86 -10.11 -13.29 -4.04
N TYR A 87 -10.03 -12.09 -4.60
CA TYR A 87 -9.72 -11.77 -5.97
C TYR A 87 -8.23 -12.06 -6.10
N PRO A 88 -7.82 -12.96 -7.01
CA PRO A 88 -6.51 -12.76 -7.58
C PRO A 88 -6.65 -11.41 -8.30
N ILE A 89 -5.93 -10.41 -7.80
CA ILE A 89 -5.93 -9.01 -8.25
C ILE A 89 -6.15 -9.00 -9.79
N GLY A 90 -7.35 -8.64 -10.26
CA GLY A 90 -7.71 -8.50 -11.68
C GLY A 90 -8.47 -9.62 -12.42
N TYR A 91 -9.27 -10.48 -11.76
CA TYR A 91 -10.30 -11.30 -12.45
C TYR A 91 -11.68 -11.21 -11.80
N PRO A 92 -12.78 -10.97 -12.53
CA PRO A 92 -14.14 -11.09 -11.99
C PRO A 92 -14.49 -12.57 -11.81
N GLY A 93 -14.31 -13.12 -10.60
CA GLY A 93 -14.75 -14.49 -10.31
C GLY A 93 -14.48 -14.95 -8.87
N LYS A 94 -15.52 -15.47 -8.21
CA LYS A 94 -15.52 -15.97 -6.81
C LYS A 94 -14.68 -17.24 -6.55
N LEU A 95 -13.93 -17.74 -7.55
CA LEU A 95 -13.43 -19.11 -7.56
C LEU A 95 -12.09 -19.33 -6.85
N SER A 96 -11.23 -18.33 -6.59
CA SER A 96 -9.81 -18.62 -6.28
C SER A 96 -9.53 -19.19 -4.88
N LEU A 97 -10.07 -18.60 -3.81
CA LEU A 97 -9.88 -19.10 -2.44
C LEU A 97 -10.79 -20.28 -2.13
N ILE A 98 -12.01 -20.31 -2.69
CA ILE A 98 -12.85 -21.51 -2.63
C ILE A 98 -12.15 -22.66 -3.35
N ALA A 99 -11.53 -22.44 -4.52
CA ALA A 99 -10.73 -23.47 -5.17
C ALA A 99 -9.51 -23.86 -4.34
N ALA A 100 -8.80 -22.92 -3.68
CA ALA A 100 -7.68 -23.25 -2.81
C ALA A 100 -8.13 -24.07 -1.58
N ILE A 101 -9.24 -23.69 -0.93
CA ILE A 101 -9.85 -24.44 0.17
C ILE A 101 -10.36 -25.80 -0.33
N MET A 102 -10.98 -25.87 -1.50
CA MET A 102 -11.44 -27.11 -2.12
C MET A 102 -10.26 -28.01 -2.49
N VAL A 103 -9.16 -27.46 -2.99
CA VAL A 103 -7.93 -28.22 -3.25
C VAL A 103 -7.32 -28.70 -1.94
N LEU A 104 -7.36 -27.91 -0.85
CA LEU A 104 -6.97 -28.36 0.48
C LEU A 104 -7.89 -29.48 0.99
N ILE A 105 -9.21 -29.37 0.84
CA ILE A 105 -10.17 -30.43 1.23
C ILE A 105 -9.94 -31.69 0.39
N ILE A 106 -9.84 -31.56 -0.94
CA ILE A 106 -9.64 -32.65 -1.88
C ILE A 106 -8.28 -33.32 -1.67
N SER A 107 -7.23 -32.57 -1.34
CA SER A 107 -5.91 -33.13 -0.99
C SER A 107 -5.87 -33.71 0.43
N PHE A 108 -6.76 -33.30 1.33
CA PHE A 108 -6.93 -33.88 2.66
C PHE A 108 -7.57 -35.27 2.60
N ILE A 109 -8.53 -35.50 1.69
CA ILE A 109 -9.25 -36.77 1.56
C ILE A 109 -8.31 -37.98 1.35
N PRO A 110 -7.30 -37.95 0.46
CA PRO A 110 -6.33 -39.04 0.31
C PRO A 110 -5.38 -39.21 1.52
N SER A 111 -5.12 -38.13 2.27
CA SER A 111 -4.27 -38.17 3.47
C SER A 111 -4.95 -38.88 4.64
N LEU A 112 -6.28 -38.83 4.67
CA LEU A 112 -7.12 -39.74 5.44
C LEU A 112 -7.09 -41.08 4.70
N ARG A 113 -6.07 -41.91 4.96
CA ARG A 113 -5.98 -43.27 4.45
C ARG A 113 -7.40 -43.87 4.45
N ILE A 114 -7.91 -44.24 3.27
CA ILE A 114 -9.28 -44.76 3.02
C ILE A 114 -9.67 -45.91 3.98
N ARG A 115 -8.69 -46.50 4.67
CA ARG A 115 -8.81 -47.57 5.65
C ARG A 115 -9.29 -47.12 7.04
N ASP A 116 -8.99 -45.89 7.45
CA ASP A 116 -9.53 -45.32 8.68
C ASP A 116 -10.92 -44.78 8.34
N LYS A 117 -12.01 -45.47 8.73
CA LYS A 117 -13.37 -44.92 8.65
C LYS A 117 -13.34 -43.48 9.16
N LEU A 118 -13.99 -42.53 8.45
CA LEU A 118 -14.07 -41.08 8.71
C LEU A 118 -14.54 -40.75 10.14
N ASN A 119 -13.73 -41.10 11.13
CA ASN A 119 -14.01 -40.90 12.54
C ASN A 119 -13.40 -39.56 12.93
N TYR A 120 -14.25 -38.55 13.02
CA TYR A 120 -13.85 -37.19 13.36
C TYR A 120 -13.01 -37.14 14.65
N LYS A 121 -13.21 -38.06 15.60
CA LYS A 121 -12.40 -38.13 16.83
C LYS A 121 -10.93 -38.44 16.55
N ILE A 122 -10.65 -39.32 15.58
CA ILE A 122 -9.27 -39.63 15.17
C ILE A 122 -8.62 -38.40 14.53
N ILE A 123 -9.37 -37.67 13.70
CA ILE A 123 -8.90 -36.44 13.04
C ILE A 123 -8.60 -35.36 14.09
N LEU A 124 -9.53 -35.10 15.02
CA LEU A 124 -9.34 -34.14 16.09
C LEU A 124 -8.16 -34.50 17.00
N ASN A 125 -7.98 -35.79 17.33
CA ASN A 125 -6.83 -36.26 18.10
C ASN A 125 -5.51 -36.00 17.36
N ARG A 126 -5.45 -36.31 16.05
CA ARG A 126 -4.26 -36.01 15.23
C ARG A 126 -3.95 -34.52 15.15
N ILE A 127 -4.97 -33.67 14.95
CA ILE A 127 -4.82 -32.21 14.95
C ILE A 127 -4.28 -31.73 16.30
N SER A 128 -4.84 -32.24 17.41
CA SER A 128 -4.41 -31.91 18.78
C SER A 128 -2.96 -32.32 19.04
N GLU A 129 -2.56 -33.53 18.62
CA GLU A 129 -1.18 -34.01 18.72
C GLU A 129 -0.21 -33.17 17.87
N ASN A 130 -0.57 -32.87 16.62
CA ASN A 130 0.22 -32.02 15.74
C ASN A 130 0.36 -30.61 16.31
N PHE A 131 -0.71 -30.04 16.86
CA PHE A 131 -0.68 -28.74 17.53
C PHE A 131 0.23 -28.77 18.75
N ARG A 132 0.12 -29.78 19.62
CA ARG A 132 0.98 -29.93 20.80
C ARG A 132 2.46 -30.02 20.42
N TYR A 133 2.77 -30.75 19.35
CA TYR A 133 4.13 -30.87 18.82
C TYR A 133 4.66 -29.54 18.25
N LEU A 134 3.82 -28.79 17.53
CA LEU A 134 4.20 -27.55 16.85
C LEU A 134 3.99 -26.27 17.70
N ARG A 135 3.50 -26.38 18.94
CA ARG A 135 3.08 -25.23 19.76
C ARG A 135 4.15 -24.14 19.90
N PHE A 136 5.42 -24.52 20.07
CA PHE A 136 6.52 -23.57 20.21
C PHE A 136 6.83 -22.85 18.90
N PHE A 137 6.81 -23.59 17.78
CA PHE A 137 6.93 -22.99 16.46
C PHE A 137 5.79 -21.99 16.20
N PHE A 138 4.55 -22.35 16.54
CA PHE A 138 3.42 -21.43 16.39
C PHE A 138 3.52 -20.21 17.31
N LEU A 139 3.98 -20.38 18.54
CA LEU A 139 4.22 -19.25 19.43
C LEU A 139 5.23 -18.26 18.83
N ILE A 140 6.34 -18.76 18.27
CA ILE A 140 7.35 -17.94 17.60
C ILE A 140 6.75 -17.21 16.40
N VAL A 141 5.97 -17.91 15.57
CA VAL A 141 5.31 -17.31 14.40
C VAL A 141 4.29 -16.25 14.83
N LEU A 142 3.48 -16.51 15.85
CA LEU A 142 2.53 -15.56 16.40
C LEU A 142 3.26 -14.31 16.93
N ILE A 143 4.37 -14.47 17.64
CA ILE A 143 5.21 -13.34 18.09
C ILE A 143 5.74 -12.57 16.88
N ALA A 144 6.19 -13.25 15.83
CA ALA A 144 6.74 -12.61 14.63
C ALA A 144 5.69 -11.82 13.81
N ILE A 145 4.45 -12.29 13.72
CA ILE A 145 3.38 -11.56 13.00
C ILE A 145 2.71 -10.48 13.87
N THR A 146 2.87 -10.54 15.20
CA THR A 146 2.26 -9.58 16.14
C THR A 146 2.58 -8.13 15.77
N PRO A 147 3.85 -7.73 15.51
CA PRO A 147 4.18 -6.37 15.10
C PRO A 147 3.44 -5.88 13.85
N LEU A 148 3.15 -6.77 12.89
CA LEU A 148 2.42 -6.45 11.65
C LEU A 148 0.94 -6.19 11.93
N ILE A 149 0.33 -7.02 12.78
CA ILE A 149 -1.07 -6.86 13.22
C ILE A 149 -1.20 -5.58 14.06
N MET A 150 -0.27 -5.36 15.00
CA MET A 150 -0.26 -4.16 15.84
C MET A 150 -0.09 -2.89 15.01
N SER A 151 0.81 -2.89 14.00
CA SER A 151 0.91 -1.77 13.06
C SER A 151 -0.40 -1.52 12.32
N SER A 152 -1.14 -2.56 11.95
CA SER A 152 -2.45 -2.43 11.28
C SER A 152 -3.51 -1.86 12.21
N ILE A 153 -3.47 -2.20 13.50
CA ILE A 153 -4.41 -1.70 14.51
C ILE A 153 -4.12 -0.23 14.85
N PHE A 154 -2.85 0.14 15.05
CA PHE A 154 -2.49 1.50 15.45
C PHE A 154 -2.45 2.49 14.29
N ILE A 155 -1.97 2.08 13.12
CA ILE A 155 -1.89 2.94 11.93
C ILE A 155 -3.17 2.76 11.12
N PHE A 156 -3.29 1.67 10.37
CA PHE A 156 -4.47 1.34 9.58
C PHE A 156 -4.36 -0.07 8.96
N PRO A 157 -5.44 -0.86 8.92
CA PRO A 157 -5.44 -2.16 8.25
C PRO A 157 -5.49 -1.98 6.74
N ARG A 158 -4.34 -2.10 6.08
CA ARG A 158 -4.25 -2.14 4.61
C ARG A 158 -4.15 -3.59 4.14
N ARG A 159 -4.81 -3.89 3.02
CA ARG A 159 -4.85 -5.25 2.44
C ARG A 159 -3.47 -5.87 2.28
N HIS A 160 -2.54 -5.14 1.68
CA HIS A 160 -1.20 -5.67 1.43
C HIS A 160 -0.38 -5.97 2.71
N TYR A 161 -0.72 -5.37 3.86
CA TYR A 161 -0.09 -5.71 5.14
C TYR A 161 -0.59 -7.03 5.72
N LEU A 162 -1.83 -7.43 5.41
CA LEU A 162 -2.44 -8.65 5.95
C LEU A 162 -2.19 -9.87 5.06
N LEU A 163 -1.76 -9.68 3.80
CA LEU A 163 -1.44 -10.79 2.89
C LEU A 163 -0.39 -11.71 3.49
N PHE A 164 0.71 -11.15 4.01
CA PHE A 164 1.81 -11.95 4.54
C PHE A 164 1.43 -12.71 5.84
N PRO A 165 0.87 -12.05 6.89
CA PRO A 165 0.31 -12.76 8.03
C PRO A 165 -0.75 -13.80 7.64
N GLY A 166 -1.64 -13.46 6.71
CA GLY A 166 -2.71 -14.35 6.24
C GLY A 166 -2.17 -15.62 5.59
N VAL A 167 -1.17 -15.50 4.71
CA VAL A 167 -0.50 -16.65 4.08
C VAL A 167 0.23 -17.49 5.12
N ILE A 168 0.95 -16.87 6.06
CA ILE A 168 1.63 -17.60 7.13
C ILE A 168 0.63 -18.38 7.99
N LEU A 169 -0.48 -17.75 8.42
CA LEU A 169 -1.51 -18.40 9.21
C LEU A 169 -2.17 -19.56 8.45
N LEU A 170 -2.40 -19.39 7.15
CA LEU A 170 -2.90 -20.46 6.28
C LEU A 170 -1.89 -21.63 6.23
N LEU A 171 -0.60 -21.35 6.07
CA LEU A 171 0.44 -22.38 6.05
C LEU A 171 0.57 -23.09 7.40
N MET A 172 0.38 -22.38 8.51
CA MET A 172 0.31 -22.99 9.84
C MET A 172 -0.86 -23.97 9.91
N LEU A 173 -2.07 -23.55 9.53
CA LEU A 173 -3.26 -24.41 9.52
C LEU A 173 -3.04 -25.66 8.66
N ILE A 174 -2.51 -25.48 7.46
CA ILE A 174 -2.15 -26.59 6.57
C ILE A 174 -1.15 -27.52 7.25
N THR A 175 -0.10 -26.98 7.86
CA THR A 175 0.92 -27.81 8.53
C THR A 175 0.33 -28.62 9.68
N ILE A 176 -0.57 -28.04 10.49
CA ILE A 176 -1.28 -28.77 11.56
C ILE A 176 -2.07 -29.95 10.99
N VAL A 177 -2.83 -29.68 9.95
CA VAL A 177 -3.77 -30.64 9.35
C VAL A 177 -3.01 -31.77 8.65
N PHE A 178 -1.89 -31.46 7.98
CA PHE A 178 -1.22 -32.39 7.06
C PHE A 178 0.16 -32.90 7.50
N ARG A 179 0.67 -32.51 8.68
CA ARG A 179 2.01 -32.91 9.17
C ARG A 179 2.30 -34.41 9.00
N ASN A 180 1.36 -35.27 9.39
CA ASN A 180 1.57 -36.72 9.37
C ASN A 180 1.70 -37.27 7.93
N ALA A 181 1.06 -36.62 6.96
CA ALA A 181 1.30 -36.89 5.55
C ALA A 181 2.72 -36.43 5.17
N LEU A 182 3.10 -35.19 5.51
CA LEU A 182 4.40 -34.61 5.17
C LEU A 182 5.61 -35.40 5.71
N VAL A 183 5.52 -35.97 6.91
CA VAL A 183 6.63 -36.68 7.58
C VAL A 183 6.78 -38.15 7.13
N SER A 184 5.82 -38.70 6.38
CA SER A 184 5.85 -40.09 5.93
C SER A 184 6.96 -40.34 4.88
N LYS A 185 8.05 -40.97 5.29
CA LYS A 185 9.25 -41.28 4.46
C LYS A 185 8.97 -42.07 3.17
N LYS A 186 7.83 -42.76 3.04
CA LYS A 186 7.65 -43.76 1.97
C LYS A 186 6.89 -43.33 0.71
N LYS A 187 6.22 -42.17 0.61
CA LYS A 187 5.48 -41.82 -0.65
C LYS A 187 4.92 -40.40 -0.83
N ASN A 188 5.49 -39.34 -0.22
CA ASN A 188 4.85 -38.01 -0.24
C ASN A 188 5.55 -36.85 -0.98
N LYS A 189 6.45 -37.17 -1.91
CA LYS A 189 7.04 -36.17 -2.82
C LYS A 189 5.98 -35.37 -3.60
N TYR A 190 4.85 -35.99 -3.96
CA TYR A 190 3.75 -35.34 -4.68
C TYR A 190 2.96 -34.35 -3.82
N ILE A 191 2.76 -34.65 -2.53
CA ILE A 191 2.09 -33.73 -1.60
C ILE A 191 2.97 -32.49 -1.35
N THR A 192 4.27 -32.67 -1.14
CA THR A 192 5.23 -31.55 -1.04
C THR A 192 5.28 -30.74 -2.34
N LEU A 193 5.28 -31.39 -3.51
CA LEU A 193 5.24 -30.72 -4.82
C LEU A 193 3.95 -29.92 -5.02
N ILE A 194 2.79 -30.46 -4.61
CA ILE A 194 1.51 -29.75 -4.64
C ILE A 194 1.56 -28.50 -3.74
N TYR A 195 2.15 -28.58 -2.55
CA TYR A 195 2.33 -27.39 -1.68
C TYR A 195 3.24 -26.33 -2.30
N VAL A 196 4.36 -26.75 -2.90
CA VAL A 196 5.30 -25.87 -3.60
C VAL A 196 4.67 -25.26 -4.86
N CYS A 197 3.74 -25.94 -5.52
CA CYS A 197 3.04 -25.43 -6.70
C CYS A 197 1.81 -24.56 -6.36
N ILE A 198 1.15 -24.78 -5.21
CA ILE A 198 -0.01 -23.97 -4.78
C ILE A 198 0.43 -22.62 -4.19
N LEU A 199 1.56 -22.56 -3.48
CA LEU A 199 2.08 -21.30 -2.91
C LEU A 199 2.22 -20.18 -3.97
N PRO A 200 2.87 -20.44 -5.13
CA PRO A 200 2.95 -19.49 -6.23
C PRO A 200 1.57 -19.16 -6.78
N LEU A 201 0.65 -20.12 -6.94
CA LEU A 201 -0.68 -19.82 -7.48
C LEU A 201 -1.52 -18.90 -6.57
N ILE A 202 -1.27 -18.90 -5.26
CA ILE A 202 -1.91 -17.97 -4.29
C ILE A 202 -1.23 -16.60 -4.28
N LEU A 203 0.08 -16.56 -4.53
CA LEU A 203 0.91 -15.36 -4.45
C LEU A 203 1.10 -14.63 -5.79
N VAL A 204 0.94 -15.33 -6.91
CA VAL A 204 1.17 -14.84 -8.26
C VAL A 204 -0.10 -14.17 -8.76
N ARG A 205 0.04 -12.88 -9.08
CA ARG A 205 -0.97 -12.08 -9.77
C ARG A 205 -1.35 -12.81 -11.07
N PRO A 206 -2.65 -12.98 -11.38
CA PRO A 206 -3.06 -13.72 -12.58
C PRO A 206 -2.59 -12.97 -13.83
N LEU A 207 -2.02 -13.70 -14.79
CA LEU A 207 -1.45 -13.10 -16.02
C LEU A 207 -2.45 -12.19 -16.75
N SER A 208 -3.74 -12.52 -16.73
CA SER A 208 -4.81 -11.71 -17.31
C SER A 208 -4.97 -10.33 -16.65
N SER A 209 -4.66 -10.17 -15.37
CA SER A 209 -4.68 -8.86 -14.71
C SER A 209 -3.55 -7.96 -15.19
N LEU A 210 -2.40 -8.56 -15.54
CA LEU A 210 -1.29 -7.85 -16.16
C LEU A 210 -1.61 -7.46 -17.61
N LEU A 211 -2.48 -8.22 -18.28
CA LEU A 211 -2.87 -8.00 -19.68
C LEU A 211 -4.06 -7.04 -19.84
N ASN A 212 -4.99 -7.00 -18.87
CA ASN A 212 -6.21 -6.19 -18.92
C ASN A 212 -6.12 -4.88 -18.12
N GLU A 213 -4.98 -4.58 -17.51
CA GLU A 213 -4.81 -3.30 -16.84
C GLU A 213 -4.77 -2.20 -17.89
N PRO A 214 -5.62 -1.14 -17.75
CA PRO A 214 -5.49 0.02 -18.59
C PRO A 214 -4.04 0.49 -18.51
N LYS A 215 -3.43 0.73 -19.68
CA LYS A 215 -2.04 1.23 -19.75
C LYS A 215 -1.93 2.36 -18.72
N PRO A 216 -1.01 2.27 -17.74
CA PRO A 216 -0.95 3.28 -16.71
C PRO A 216 -0.74 4.63 -17.40
N GLU A 217 -1.61 5.61 -17.17
CA GLU A 217 -1.48 6.96 -17.76
C GLU A 217 -0.10 7.55 -17.44
N ASN A 218 0.41 7.19 -16.26
CA ASN A 218 1.76 7.46 -15.80
C ASN A 218 2.87 6.90 -16.71
N LEU A 219 2.66 5.74 -17.35
CA LEU A 219 3.62 5.15 -18.29
C LEU A 219 3.71 5.98 -19.58
N SER A 220 2.59 6.50 -20.09
CA SER A 220 2.59 7.42 -21.22
C SER A 220 3.33 8.71 -20.87
N ALA A 221 3.07 9.26 -19.68
CA ALA A 221 3.78 10.43 -19.17
C ALA A 221 5.29 10.18 -18.96
N ILE A 222 5.70 9.05 -18.38
CA ILE A 222 7.11 8.66 -18.25
C ILE A 222 7.77 8.51 -19.63
N LYS A 223 7.11 7.84 -20.59
CA LYS A 223 7.65 7.71 -21.96
C LYS A 223 7.82 9.08 -22.62
N TYR A 224 6.87 9.98 -22.39
CA TYR A 224 6.94 11.33 -22.91
C TYR A 224 8.09 12.13 -22.27
N LEU A 225 8.21 12.10 -20.94
CA LEU A 225 9.32 12.74 -20.22
C LEU A 225 10.69 12.26 -20.71
N ARG A 226 10.85 10.96 -20.94
CA ARG A 226 12.05 10.38 -21.55
C ARG A 226 12.33 10.89 -22.95
N SER A 227 11.28 11.09 -23.77
CA SER A 227 11.40 11.60 -25.13
C SER A 227 11.86 13.06 -25.21
N LEU A 228 11.81 13.81 -24.09
CA LEU A 228 12.34 15.18 -24.05
C LEU A 228 13.88 15.21 -23.98
N GLU A 229 14.52 14.08 -23.66
CA GLU A 229 15.98 13.89 -23.59
C GLU A 229 16.71 14.98 -22.77
N ILE A 230 16.06 15.48 -21.73
CA ILE A 230 16.62 16.53 -20.86
C ILE A 230 17.80 15.96 -20.09
N LYS A 231 18.99 16.55 -20.27
CA LYS A 231 20.23 16.17 -19.59
C LYS A 231 20.50 16.99 -18.33
N GLU A 232 19.95 18.19 -18.26
CA GLU A 232 20.09 19.11 -17.12
C GLU A 232 19.33 18.61 -15.89
N PRO A 233 19.68 19.06 -14.67
CA PRO A 233 18.90 18.77 -13.47
C PRO A 233 17.45 19.29 -13.56
N VAL A 234 16.49 18.41 -13.31
CA VAL A 234 15.06 18.70 -13.30
C VAL A 234 14.54 18.58 -11.88
N ASN A 235 14.04 19.67 -11.31
CA ASN A 235 13.33 19.70 -10.04
C ASN A 235 11.82 19.65 -10.35
N ILE A 236 11.24 18.45 -10.24
CA ILE A 236 9.88 18.16 -10.67
C ILE A 236 8.91 18.20 -9.50
N LEU A 237 7.89 19.05 -9.58
CA LEU A 237 6.76 19.07 -8.67
C LEU A 237 5.65 18.13 -9.19
N GLU A 238 5.31 17.12 -8.39
CA GLU A 238 4.29 16.12 -8.75
C GLU A 238 3.71 15.38 -7.52
N THR A 239 2.47 14.94 -7.62
CA THR A 239 1.69 14.37 -6.50
C THR A 239 1.76 12.85 -6.36
N TRP A 240 2.32 12.14 -7.32
CA TRP A 240 2.25 10.67 -7.40
C TRP A 240 3.46 9.96 -6.82
N GLY A 241 4.61 10.63 -6.73
CA GLY A 241 5.86 10.05 -6.22
C GLY A 241 6.64 9.23 -7.24
N ILE A 242 6.19 9.17 -8.49
CA ILE A 242 6.63 8.12 -9.43
C ILE A 242 7.57 8.61 -10.52
N TYR A 243 7.42 9.86 -11.00
CA TYR A 243 8.11 10.29 -12.21
C TYR A 243 9.63 10.31 -12.01
N SER A 244 10.11 10.96 -10.94
CA SER A 244 11.55 10.97 -10.58
C SER A 244 12.18 9.58 -10.36
N ILE A 245 11.38 8.56 -10.00
CA ILE A 245 11.90 7.20 -9.75
C ILE A 245 12.20 6.47 -11.06
N TYR A 246 11.39 6.74 -12.10
CA TYR A 246 11.51 6.08 -13.39
C TYR A 246 12.28 6.92 -14.42
N GLU A 247 12.59 8.18 -14.12
CA GLU A 247 13.47 9.02 -14.92
C GLU A 247 14.95 8.86 -14.53
N SER A 248 15.85 9.33 -15.40
CA SER A 248 17.30 9.31 -15.19
C SER A 248 17.73 10.09 -13.93
N LYS A 249 18.99 9.91 -13.50
CA LYS A 249 19.59 10.50 -12.28
C LYS A 249 19.45 12.03 -12.13
N ASN A 250 19.05 12.74 -13.18
CA ASN A 250 18.90 14.19 -13.19
C ASN A 250 17.51 14.67 -12.71
N TYR A 251 16.54 13.79 -12.45
CA TYR A 251 15.23 14.20 -11.95
C TYR A 251 15.15 14.11 -10.41
N ASN A 252 14.95 15.25 -9.77
CA ASN A 252 14.73 15.39 -8.33
C ASN A 252 13.26 15.70 -8.08
N ARG A 253 12.57 14.84 -7.32
CA ARG A 253 11.21 15.12 -6.88
C ARG A 253 11.19 16.20 -5.82
N ILE A 254 10.37 17.23 -6.04
CA ILE A 254 9.99 18.20 -5.05
C ILE A 254 8.66 17.77 -4.43
N PRO A 255 8.62 17.43 -3.12
CA PRO A 255 7.39 16.98 -2.48
C PRO A 255 6.37 18.10 -2.36
N ASP A 256 5.23 17.93 -3.03
CA ASP A 256 4.03 18.77 -2.94
C ASP A 256 3.65 19.10 -1.49
N TYR A 257 3.84 18.15 -0.59
CA TYR A 257 3.50 18.31 0.82
C TYR A 257 4.44 19.17 1.66
N ASN A 258 5.55 19.62 1.09
CA ASN A 258 6.46 20.57 1.73
C ASN A 258 6.06 22.04 1.48
N LYS A 259 4.98 22.31 0.73
CA LYS A 259 4.54 23.69 0.51
C LYS A 259 3.93 24.27 1.77
N ASP A 260 4.68 25.17 2.41
CA ASP A 260 4.35 25.87 3.65
C ASP A 260 4.26 27.40 3.48
N LYS A 261 4.52 27.89 2.28
CA LYS A 261 4.54 29.31 1.88
C LYS A 261 3.80 29.54 0.56
N LEU A 262 3.77 30.78 0.11
CA LEU A 262 3.17 31.17 -1.16
C LEU A 262 3.90 30.53 -2.35
N PHE A 263 3.17 30.27 -3.43
CA PHE A 263 3.65 29.44 -4.53
C PHE A 263 4.91 29.98 -5.22
N ASN A 264 5.06 31.29 -5.39
CA ASN A 264 6.23 31.88 -6.04
C ASN A 264 7.50 31.69 -5.22
N GLU A 265 7.41 31.86 -3.90
CA GLU A 265 8.53 31.57 -3.00
C GLU A 265 8.87 30.08 -3.00
N TYR A 266 7.85 29.22 -2.99
CA TYR A 266 8.03 27.78 -3.08
C TYR A 266 8.68 27.35 -4.40
N LEU A 267 8.23 27.91 -5.53
CA LEU A 267 8.78 27.71 -6.87
C LEU A 267 10.27 28.08 -6.92
N LYS A 268 10.62 29.22 -6.33
CA LYS A 268 12.00 29.74 -6.30
C LYS A 268 12.91 28.93 -5.37
N ASP A 269 12.49 28.69 -4.14
CA ASP A 269 13.33 28.05 -3.11
C ASP A 269 13.66 26.61 -3.46
N TRP A 270 12.73 25.90 -4.09
CA TRP A 270 12.96 24.55 -4.59
C TRP A 270 13.47 24.51 -6.03
N SER A 271 13.70 25.68 -6.65
CA SER A 271 14.15 25.82 -8.03
C SER A 271 13.36 24.92 -8.99
N ILE A 272 12.03 24.89 -8.81
CA ILE A 272 11.14 24.04 -9.60
C ILE A 272 11.19 24.53 -11.05
N ASN A 273 11.53 23.60 -11.95
CA ASN A 273 11.63 23.87 -13.38
C ASN A 273 10.73 22.95 -14.22
N MET A 274 10.03 22.01 -13.58
CA MET A 274 9.04 21.15 -14.21
C MET A 274 7.89 20.84 -13.23
N ILE A 275 6.65 20.84 -13.72
CA ILE A 275 5.46 20.56 -12.93
C ILE A 275 4.54 19.62 -13.72
N VAL A 276 4.17 18.50 -13.10
CA VAL A 276 3.13 17.60 -13.65
C VAL A 276 1.81 17.99 -13.02
N VAL A 277 0.98 18.69 -13.78
CA VAL A 277 -0.34 19.14 -13.34
C VAL A 277 -1.30 17.97 -13.45
N SER A 278 -1.59 17.37 -12.30
CA SER A 278 -2.58 16.32 -12.13
C SER A 278 -3.85 16.89 -11.49
N ASP A 279 -4.98 16.21 -11.64
CA ASP A 279 -6.22 16.56 -10.92
C ASP A 279 -6.00 16.65 -9.41
N ARG A 280 -5.10 15.80 -8.88
CA ARG A 280 -4.72 15.81 -7.46
C ARG A 280 -4.04 17.10 -7.05
N LEU A 281 -3.12 17.62 -7.86
CA LEU A 281 -2.43 18.88 -7.56
C LEU A 281 -3.41 20.06 -7.61
N LEU A 282 -4.40 20.00 -8.52
CA LEU A 282 -5.39 21.07 -8.69
C LEU A 282 -6.40 21.16 -7.53
N ILE A 283 -6.73 20.05 -6.87
CA ILE A 283 -7.67 20.04 -5.73
C ILE A 283 -6.99 20.18 -4.37
N ASP A 284 -5.67 20.01 -4.30
CA ASP A 284 -4.89 20.11 -3.06
C ASP A 284 -5.03 21.51 -2.46
N THR A 285 -5.54 21.61 -1.24
CA THR A 285 -5.81 22.87 -0.54
C THR A 285 -4.60 23.77 -0.41
N ARG A 286 -3.38 23.20 -0.35
CA ARG A 286 -2.12 23.97 -0.30
C ARG A 286 -1.85 24.76 -1.58
N PHE A 287 -2.45 24.35 -2.69
CA PHE A 287 -2.30 24.96 -4.01
C PHE A 287 -3.61 25.62 -4.46
N SER A 288 -4.74 24.94 -4.35
CA SER A 288 -6.05 25.39 -4.85
C SER A 288 -6.56 26.67 -4.18
N THR A 289 -6.08 26.99 -2.98
CA THR A 289 -6.40 28.22 -2.25
C THR A 289 -5.31 29.30 -2.36
N ASP A 290 -4.18 28.98 -3.01
CA ASP A 290 -3.07 29.91 -3.17
C ASP A 290 -3.28 30.80 -4.40
N PRO A 291 -3.45 32.12 -4.24
CA PRO A 291 -3.70 33.02 -5.36
C PRO A 291 -2.53 33.07 -6.36
N GLU A 292 -1.28 32.87 -5.91
CA GLU A 292 -0.12 32.86 -6.79
C GLU A 292 -0.08 31.60 -7.65
N TRP A 293 -0.48 30.45 -7.09
CA TRP A 293 -0.63 29.22 -7.86
C TRP A 293 -1.72 29.35 -8.93
N LEU A 294 -2.88 29.89 -8.56
CA LEU A 294 -3.98 30.11 -9.49
C LEU A 294 -3.58 31.07 -10.62
N TYR A 295 -2.82 32.12 -10.31
CA TYR A 295 -2.29 33.02 -11.32
C TYR A 295 -1.28 32.31 -12.24
N PHE A 296 -0.34 31.55 -11.66
CA PHE A 296 0.67 30.80 -12.40
C PHE A 296 0.07 29.77 -13.37
N ILE A 297 -0.94 29.00 -12.94
CA ILE A 297 -1.58 27.98 -13.79
C ILE A 297 -2.29 28.59 -14.99
N ASN A 298 -2.81 29.81 -14.84
CA ASN A 298 -3.46 30.53 -15.93
C ASN A 298 -2.46 31.27 -16.84
N ASN A 299 -1.30 31.68 -16.31
CA ASN A 299 -0.30 32.48 -17.03
C ASN A 299 1.13 31.89 -16.93
N PRO A 300 1.37 30.61 -17.27
CA PRO A 300 2.67 29.97 -17.05
C PRO A 300 3.81 30.62 -17.84
N GLU A 301 3.49 31.22 -18.99
CA GLU A 301 4.45 31.89 -19.87
C GLU A 301 5.15 33.09 -19.21
N GLU A 302 4.46 33.82 -18.34
CA GLU A 302 5.03 34.95 -17.58
C GLU A 302 6.14 34.51 -16.62
N PHE A 303 6.13 33.24 -16.22
CA PHE A 303 7.12 32.62 -15.35
C PHE A 303 8.19 31.86 -16.16
N GLY A 304 8.18 31.98 -17.48
CA GLY A 304 9.12 31.29 -18.38
C GLY A 304 8.79 29.81 -18.60
N PHE A 305 7.59 29.35 -18.24
CA PHE A 305 7.14 27.98 -18.50
C PHE A 305 6.39 27.87 -19.83
N VAL A 306 6.45 26.69 -20.44
CA VAL A 306 5.57 26.29 -21.54
C VAL A 306 4.66 25.16 -21.07
N THR A 307 3.44 25.18 -21.60
CA THR A 307 2.45 24.13 -21.35
C THR A 307 2.50 23.10 -22.46
N ILE A 308 2.71 21.84 -22.09
CA ILE A 308 2.71 20.70 -22.99
C ILE A 308 1.61 19.73 -22.55
N ILE A 309 0.74 19.33 -23.48
CA ILE A 309 -0.28 18.31 -23.23
C ILE A 309 0.35 16.96 -23.55
N ILE A 310 0.42 16.06 -22.58
CA ILE A 310 1.02 14.74 -22.78
C ILE A 310 0.05 13.87 -23.62
N PRO A 311 0.48 13.38 -24.81
CA PRO A 311 -0.34 12.49 -25.62
C PRO A 311 -0.73 11.21 -24.87
N ASP A 312 -1.87 10.62 -25.23
CA ASP A 312 -2.37 9.36 -24.66
C ASP A 312 -2.54 9.38 -23.12
N THR A 313 -2.82 10.56 -22.57
CA THR A 313 -3.21 10.75 -21.17
C THR A 313 -4.56 11.45 -21.08
N LYS A 314 -5.27 11.31 -19.95
CA LYS A 314 -6.52 12.03 -19.70
C LYS A 314 -6.28 13.50 -19.32
N GLY A 315 -5.57 14.23 -20.18
CA GLY A 315 -5.32 15.66 -20.00
C GLY A 315 -4.25 16.00 -18.97
N ILE A 316 -3.28 15.11 -18.73
CA ILE A 316 -2.11 15.46 -17.91
C ILE A 316 -1.35 16.58 -18.63
N LYS A 317 -1.21 17.73 -17.97
CA LYS A 317 -0.43 18.86 -18.48
C LYS A 317 0.94 18.85 -17.82
N LEU A 318 1.96 19.10 -18.63
CA LEU A 318 3.32 19.30 -18.19
C LEU A 318 3.67 20.77 -18.37
N LEU A 319 4.05 21.43 -17.29
CA LEU A 319 4.62 22.78 -17.34
C LEU A 319 6.13 22.64 -17.22
N VAL A 320 6.87 23.14 -18.20
CA VAL A 320 8.34 23.02 -18.24
C VAL A 320 8.96 24.39 -18.49
N LYS A 321 10.03 24.77 -17.78
CA LYS A 321 10.74 26.00 -18.12
C LYS A 321 11.37 25.90 -19.52
N LYS A 322 11.30 27.01 -20.29
CA LYS A 322 11.83 27.10 -21.67
C LYS A 322 13.34 26.82 -21.75
N ASP A 323 14.09 27.20 -20.72
CA ASP A 323 15.55 27.06 -20.66
C ASP A 323 16.05 25.61 -20.63
N ILE A 324 15.32 24.70 -19.99
CA ILE A 324 15.68 23.28 -19.93
C ILE A 324 15.25 22.50 -21.19
N LEU A 325 14.24 22.96 -21.92
CA LEU A 325 13.83 22.36 -23.19
C LEU A 325 14.74 22.78 -24.35
N ASN A 326 15.11 24.05 -24.44
CA ASN A 326 15.94 24.53 -25.56
C ASN A 326 17.35 23.90 -25.58
N LYS A 327 17.83 23.46 -24.42
CA LYS A 327 19.12 22.76 -24.28
C LYS A 327 19.07 21.28 -24.66
N SER A 328 17.89 20.67 -24.76
CA SER A 328 17.76 19.27 -25.20
C SER A 328 17.67 19.13 -26.72
N VAL A 329 17.24 20.18 -27.45
CA VAL A 329 17.09 20.18 -28.92
C VAL A 329 18.37 20.62 -29.67
N SER A 330 19.36 21.15 -28.97
CA SER A 330 20.54 21.79 -29.56
C SER A 330 21.81 20.91 -29.63
N ASN A 331 21.67 19.58 -29.75
CA ASN A 331 22.76 18.67 -30.11
C ASN A 331 22.35 17.71 -31.24
#